data_AF-A0A938YR94-F1
#
_entry.id   AF-A0A938YR94-F1
#
_cell.length_a   1.000
_cell.length_b   1.000
_cell.length_c   1.000
_cell.angle_alpha   90.00
_cell.angle_beta   90.00
_cell.angle_gamma   90.00
#
_symmetry.space_group_name_H-M   'P 1'
#
loop_
_entity.id
_entity.type
_entity.pdbx_description
1 polymer ?
#
loop_
_entity_poly.entity_id
_entity_poly.type
_entity_poly.pdbx_seq_one_letter_code
_entity_poly.pdbx_strand_id
1 'polypeptide(L)'
;MEQMEISPEEIKKQEEIVNSMCICKNCPTYKDYGKEDDYIAYCFPTHGKSKNLAEHGCICGTCPVYEKMNFVTAYYCTRDVEMKQKTAIAEAEWKGRSVWDYLRGKKT
;
A
#
# COMPACT_ATOMS: atom_id res chain seq x y z
N MET A 1 -21.53 -12.33 -13.13
CA MET A 1 -20.20 -11.69 -12.95
C MET A 1 -19.21 -12.82 -12.87
N GLU A 2 -18.56 -13.14 -14.00
CA GLU A 2 -17.50 -14.15 -14.04
C GLU A 2 -16.37 -13.69 -13.11
N GLN A 3 -16.08 -14.50 -12.11
CA GLN A 3 -14.90 -14.32 -11.28
C GLN A 3 -13.72 -14.66 -12.20
N MET A 4 -12.93 -13.66 -12.59
CA MET A 4 -11.65 -13.90 -13.24
C MET A 4 -10.76 -14.59 -12.20
N GLU A 5 -10.69 -15.92 -12.27
CA GLU A 5 -9.77 -16.74 -11.49
C GLU A 5 -8.36 -16.52 -12.04
N ILE A 6 -7.67 -15.50 -11.49
CA ILE A 6 -6.24 -15.33 -11.72
C ILE A 6 -5.53 -16.51 -11.04
N SER A 7 -4.70 -17.24 -11.79
CA SER A 7 -4.00 -18.39 -11.22
C SER A 7 -3.00 -17.94 -10.13
N PRO A 8 -2.72 -18.77 -9.12
CA PRO A 8 -1.70 -18.46 -8.11
C PRO A 8 -0.32 -18.17 -8.72
N GLU A 9 -0.02 -18.80 -9.86
CA GLU A 9 1.23 -18.62 -10.61
C GLU A 9 1.30 -17.22 -11.24
N GLU A 10 0.20 -16.74 -11.82
CA GLU A 10 0.11 -15.41 -12.42
C GLU A 10 0.27 -14.32 -11.34
N ILE A 11 -0.37 -14.50 -10.17
CA ILE A 11 -0.22 -13.60 -9.01
C ILE A 11 1.25 -13.53 -8.58
N LYS A 12 1.90 -14.68 -8.42
CA LYS A 12 3.30 -14.74 -8.03
C LYS A 12 4.21 -14.04 -9.03
N LYS A 13 3.98 -14.25 -10.33
CA LYS A 13 4.75 -13.59 -11.39
C LYS A 13 4.58 -12.07 -11.36
N GLN A 14 3.37 -11.59 -11.11
CA GLN A 14 3.11 -10.15 -10.94
C GLN A 14 3.82 -9.61 -9.70
N GLU A 15 3.80 -10.35 -8.59
CA GLU A 15 4.51 -10.00 -7.35
C GLU A 15 6.02 -9.89 -7.58
N GLU A 16 6.62 -10.83 -8.32
CA GLU A 16 8.04 -10.80 -8.70
C GLU A 16 8.37 -9.56 -9.55
N ILE A 17 7.52 -9.20 -10.51
CA ILE A 17 7.68 -7.98 -11.31
C ILE A 17 7.62 -6.74 -10.42
N VAL A 18 6.65 -6.65 -9.52
CA VAL A 18 6.52 -5.51 -8.59
C VAL A 18 7.74 -5.42 -7.68
N ASN A 19 8.19 -6.55 -7.12
CA ASN A 19 9.39 -6.61 -6.29
C ASN A 19 10.64 -6.16 -7.05
N SER A 20 10.79 -6.54 -8.33
CA SER A 20 11.95 -6.15 -9.16
C SER A 20 12.05 -4.63 -9.41
N MET A 21 10.91 -3.93 -9.41
CA MET A 21 10.81 -2.48 -9.60
C MET A 21 10.75 -1.72 -8.26
N CYS A 22 10.74 -2.42 -7.13
CA CYS A 22 10.48 -1.83 -5.83
C CYS A 22 11.64 -0.97 -5.34
N ILE A 23 11.37 0.31 -5.11
CA ILE A 23 12.36 1.28 -4.59
C ILE A 23 12.28 1.47 -3.06
N CYS A 24 11.43 0.72 -2.36
CA CYS A 24 11.19 0.91 -0.93
C CYS A 24 12.45 0.76 -0.08
N LYS A 25 13.51 0.06 -0.52
CA LYS A 25 14.80 0.00 0.18
C LYS A 25 15.43 1.39 0.42
N ASN A 26 15.08 2.37 -0.41
CA ASN A 26 15.53 3.76 -0.30
C ASN A 26 14.49 4.68 0.37
N CYS A 27 13.30 4.16 0.70
CA CYS A 27 12.24 4.93 1.35
C CYS A 27 12.63 5.25 2.81
N PRO A 28 12.50 6.51 3.28
CA PRO A 28 12.83 6.89 4.66
C PRO A 28 12.13 5.99 5.69
N THR A 29 10.81 5.78 5.53
CA THR A 29 10.03 4.90 6.42
C THR A 29 10.59 3.47 6.49
N TYR A 30 11.04 2.90 5.38
CA TYR A 30 11.57 1.54 5.37
C TYR A 30 13.02 1.47 5.87
N LYS A 31 13.84 2.47 5.55
CA LYS A 31 15.26 2.51 5.96
C LYS A 31 15.41 2.49 7.48
N ASP A 32 14.50 3.17 8.17
CA ASP A 32 14.56 3.35 9.62
C ASP A 32 13.90 2.21 10.39
N TYR A 33 12.92 1.49 9.81
CA TYR A 33 12.09 0.52 10.53
C TYR A 33 11.85 -0.82 9.80
N GLY A 34 11.97 -0.89 8.48
CA GLY A 34 11.28 -1.89 7.65
C GLY A 34 11.96 -3.24 7.43
N LYS A 35 13.04 -3.54 8.17
CA LYS A 35 13.78 -4.80 7.96
C LYS A 35 13.09 -6.04 8.57
N GLU A 36 11.92 -5.87 9.19
CA GLU A 36 11.27 -6.91 9.98
C GLU A 36 10.20 -7.73 9.24
N ASP A 37 9.66 -7.22 8.13
CA ASP A 37 8.69 -7.98 7.33
C ASP A 37 9.40 -8.90 6.33
N ASP A 38 8.76 -10.02 5.97
CA ASP A 38 9.23 -10.98 4.96
C ASP A 38 8.98 -10.52 3.52
N TYR A 39 8.36 -9.35 3.34
CA TYR A 39 8.09 -8.69 2.06
C TYR A 39 8.41 -7.20 2.13
N ILE A 40 8.67 -6.59 0.97
CA ILE A 40 8.99 -5.16 0.85
C ILE A 40 8.02 -4.41 -0.08
N ALA A 41 7.32 -5.12 -0.95
CA ALA A 41 6.39 -4.55 -1.92
C ALA A 41 5.00 -4.27 -1.32
N TYR A 42 4.90 -3.54 -0.20
CA TYR A 42 3.63 -3.28 0.52
C TYR A 42 2.45 -2.78 -0.33
N CYS A 43 2.71 -2.25 -1.53
CA CYS A 43 1.67 -1.83 -2.48
C CYS A 43 1.00 -2.99 -3.24
N PHE A 44 1.56 -4.20 -3.19
CA PHE A 44 1.04 -5.35 -3.91
C PHE A 44 -0.22 -5.90 -3.20
N PRO A 45 -1.32 -6.19 -3.93
CA PRO A 45 -2.63 -6.43 -3.32
C PRO A 45 -2.72 -7.60 -2.32
N THR A 46 -1.84 -8.60 -2.42
CA THR A 46 -1.82 -9.75 -1.51
C THR A 46 -1.08 -9.47 -0.21
N HIS A 47 -0.30 -8.38 -0.15
CA HIS A 47 0.37 -7.93 1.05
C HIS A 47 -0.54 -7.04 1.89
N GLY A 48 -0.18 -6.85 3.16
CA GLY A 48 -0.81 -5.88 4.04
C GLY A 48 0.12 -4.71 4.32
N LYS A 49 -0.35 -3.80 5.19
CA LYS A 49 0.56 -2.88 5.88
C LYS A 49 1.42 -3.63 6.89
N SER A 50 2.59 -3.08 7.19
CA SER A 50 3.42 -3.53 8.30
C SER A 50 2.76 -3.21 9.64
N LYS A 51 3.09 -4.00 10.66
CA LYS A 51 2.79 -3.72 12.06
C LYS A 51 3.90 -2.94 12.76
N ASN A 52 5.10 -2.91 12.19
CA ASN A 52 6.31 -2.43 12.84
C ASN A 52 6.85 -1.13 12.23
N LEU A 53 6.23 -0.65 11.15
CA LEU A 53 6.56 0.62 10.51
C LEU A 53 5.76 1.79 11.09
N ALA A 54 6.44 2.92 11.28
CA ALA A 54 5.85 4.23 11.55
C ALA A 54 6.17 5.21 10.41
N GLU A 55 5.25 6.14 10.13
CA GLU A 55 5.43 7.09 9.02
C GLU A 55 6.56 8.08 9.31
N HIS A 56 7.63 8.00 8.53
CA HIS A 56 8.76 8.94 8.60
C HIS A 56 8.91 9.79 7.32
N GLY A 57 8.48 9.24 6.18
CA GLY A 57 8.54 9.89 4.87
C GLY A 57 8.24 8.87 3.76
N CYS A 58 7.69 9.32 2.64
CA CYS A 58 7.24 8.42 1.58
C CYS A 58 7.69 8.89 0.19
N ILE A 59 8.20 7.95 -0.59
CA ILE A 59 8.62 8.15 -1.98
C ILE A 59 7.71 7.38 -2.97
N CYS A 60 6.55 6.87 -2.52
CA CYS A 60 5.68 6.06 -3.37
C CYS A 60 5.21 6.81 -4.62
N GLY A 61 4.97 8.12 -4.55
CA GLY A 61 4.53 8.91 -5.70
C GLY A 61 5.57 9.02 -6.82
N THR A 62 6.83 8.67 -6.57
CA THR A 62 7.89 8.58 -7.60
C THR A 62 8.29 7.14 -7.91
N CYS A 63 7.54 6.15 -7.39
CA CYS A 63 7.84 4.74 -7.60
C CYS A 63 7.36 4.31 -9.00
N PRO A 64 8.18 3.59 -9.79
CA PRO A 64 7.74 3.06 -11.09
C PRO A 64 6.50 2.17 -11.01
N VAL A 65 6.30 1.46 -9.89
CA VAL A 65 5.10 0.65 -9.66
C VAL A 65 3.85 1.52 -9.51
N TYR A 66 3.97 2.67 -8.86
CA TYR A 66 2.85 3.60 -8.66
C TYR A 66 2.29 4.08 -10.00
N GLU A 67 3.17 4.50 -10.90
CA GLU A 67 2.80 4.92 -12.25
C GLU A 67 2.25 3.75 -13.07
N LYS A 68 2.96 2.61 -13.10
CA LYS A 68 2.57 1.44 -13.89
C LYS A 68 1.21 0.87 -13.49
N MET A 69 0.87 0.92 -12.21
CA MET A 69 -0.40 0.42 -11.66
C MET A 69 -1.48 1.52 -11.58
N ASN A 70 -1.17 2.74 -12.01
CA ASN A 70 -2.04 3.91 -11.93
C ASN A 70 -2.66 4.10 -10.53
N PHE A 71 -1.80 4.00 -9.54
CA PHE A 71 -2.18 4.22 -8.15
C PHE A 71 -2.47 5.69 -7.87
N VAL A 72 -3.32 5.95 -6.87
CA VAL A 72 -3.63 7.31 -6.43
C VAL A 72 -3.23 7.54 -4.98
N THR A 73 -3.17 6.50 -4.14
CA THR A 73 -2.82 6.64 -2.72
C THR A 73 -1.34 6.35 -2.47
N ALA A 74 -0.82 6.65 -1.29
CA ALA A 74 0.57 6.38 -0.94
C ALA A 74 0.65 5.70 0.42
N TYR A 75 1.86 5.56 0.98
CA TYR A 75 2.05 5.01 2.33
C TYR A 75 1.48 3.59 2.52
N TYR A 76 1.56 2.73 1.49
CA TYR A 76 1.01 1.37 1.56
C TYR A 76 1.55 0.55 2.75
N CYS A 77 2.80 0.81 3.13
CA CYS A 77 3.47 0.17 4.23
C CYS A 77 2.86 0.46 5.62
N THR A 78 2.10 1.54 5.78
CA THR A 78 1.43 1.93 7.05
C THR A 78 -0.08 2.10 6.91
N ARG A 79 -0.59 2.34 5.69
CA ARG A 79 -1.99 2.67 5.39
C ARG A 79 -2.74 1.59 4.59
N ASP A 80 -2.11 0.43 4.38
CA ASP A 80 -2.65 -0.71 3.63
C ASP A 80 -2.73 -0.46 2.12
N VAL A 81 -3.09 -1.49 1.35
CA VAL A 81 -3.09 -1.43 -0.12
C VAL A 81 -4.10 -0.44 -0.71
N GLU A 82 -3.86 -0.05 -1.96
CA GLU A 82 -4.66 0.90 -2.76
C GLU A 82 -6.18 0.67 -2.60
N MET A 83 -6.65 -0.57 -2.79
CA MET A 83 -8.08 -0.88 -2.75
C MET A 83 -8.69 -0.59 -1.38
N LYS A 84 -8.01 -0.97 -0.29
CA LYS A 84 -8.50 -0.72 1.07
C LYS A 84 -8.46 0.76 1.42
N GLN A 85 -7.45 1.49 0.97
CA GLN A 85 -7.40 2.95 1.14
C GLN A 85 -8.54 3.63 0.39
N LYS A 86 -8.80 3.24 -0.87
CA LYS A 86 -9.94 3.76 -1.66
C LYS A 86 -11.27 3.49 -0.98
N THR A 87 -11.50 2.27 -0.49
CA THR A 87 -12.72 1.94 0.26
C THR A 87 -12.85 2.79 1.51
N ALA A 88 -11.77 2.96 2.29
CA ALA A 88 -11.78 3.80 3.48
C ALA A 88 -12.08 5.28 3.16
N ILE A 89 -11.53 5.81 2.06
CA ILE A 89 -11.79 7.17 1.58
C ILE A 89 -13.27 7.30 1.17
N ALA A 90 -13.76 6.40 0.32
CA ALA A 90 -15.15 6.41 -0.15
C ALA A 90 -16.15 6.28 1.01
N GLU A 91 -15.86 5.44 2.00
CA GLU A 91 -16.67 5.32 3.21
C GLU A 91 -16.67 6.60 4.06
N ALA A 92 -15.53 7.30 4.15
CA ALA A 92 -15.44 8.55 4.88
C ALA A 92 -16.25 9.65 4.19
N GLU A 93 -16.12 9.76 2.86
CA GLU A 93 -16.86 10.69 2.01
C GLU A 93 -18.38 10.45 2.10
N TRP A 94 -18.81 9.20 1.96
CA TRP A 94 -20.23 8.83 2.06
C TRP A 94 -20.83 9.21 3.42
N LYS A 95 -20.06 9.06 4.51
CA LYS A 95 -20.49 9.42 5.87
C LYS A 95 -20.41 10.93 6.15
N GLY A 96 -20.08 11.75 5.15
CA GLY A 96 -19.94 13.20 5.31
C GLY A 96 -18.85 13.62 6.30
N ARG A 97 -17.87 12.73 6.57
CA ARG A 97 -16.74 13.01 7.45
C ARG A 97 -15.55 13.46 6.63
N SER A 98 -14.81 14.44 7.13
CA SER A 98 -13.57 14.83 6.46
C SER A 98 -12.55 13.69 6.56
N VAL A 99 -11.70 13.52 5.54
CA VAL A 99 -10.58 12.55 5.58
C VAL A 99 -9.72 12.75 6.85
N TRP A 100 -9.60 14.00 7.31
CA TRP A 100 -8.94 14.37 8.56
C TRP A 100 -9.60 13.78 9.82
N ASP A 101 -10.91 13.57 9.83
CA ASP A 101 -11.64 12.94 10.96
C ASP A 101 -11.39 11.43 11.00
N TYR A 102 -11.29 10.76 9.83
CA TYR A 102 -10.95 9.33 9.75
C TYR A 102 -9.50 9.05 10.20
N LEU A 103 -8.54 9.87 9.77
CA LEU A 103 -7.13 9.73 10.16
C LEU A 103 -6.91 10.02 11.66
N ARG A 104 -7.68 10.93 12.27
CA ARG A 104 -7.62 11.24 13.71
C ARG A 104 -8.37 10.23 14.60
N GLY A 105 -9.36 9.53 14.06
CA GLY A 105 -10.19 8.56 14.79
C GLY A 105 -9.49 7.24 15.18
N LYS A 106 -8.22 7.03 14.82
CA LYS A 106 -7.39 5.89 15.28
C LYS A 106 -6.58 6.17 16.55
N LYS A 107 -6.74 7.34 17.19
CA LYS A 107 -6.25 7.57 18.56
C LYS A 107 -7.31 7.16 19.57
N THR A 108 -7.32 5.87 19.92
CA THR A 108 -7.52 5.32 21.29
C THR A 108 -7.23 3.82 21.23
#